data_AF-A0A7S0HJ83-F1
#
_entry.id   AF-A0A7S0HJ83-F1
#
_cell.length_a   1.000
_cell.length_b   1.000
_cell.length_c   1.000
_cell.angle_alpha   90.00
_cell.angle_beta   90.00
_cell.angle_gamma   90.00
#
_symmetry.space_group_name_H-M   'P 1'
#
loop_
_entity.id
_entity.type
_entity.pdbx_description
1 polymer ?
#
loop_
_entity_poly.entity_id
_entity_poly.type
_entity_poly.pdbx_seq_one_letter_code
_entity_poly.pdbx_strand_id
1 'polypeptide(L)'
;RCCCCCCCFCSTSTFILNFLPTFSTLSSSVLLLFSSPTTSLSHLPPQNPVSAGSLSPSRLSRMSVLEEELQAAEERRGNLMRRLSNGGGEKKKFLGNEENFATTFTEQFMLLFRRAWINSTRNPVSARAAFGRSVTMGLLVGFLYRGVQFTQASVQDRTGALYFVITTQIFSAQASMRIFLEERDLFFRERLAGAYRTSSYYWSKSLADTPLQLVCALVFSLLGYFLVGLQTSLPHVLTFCLSVIITTLAAESYVVMVGALVPDDKLGVVLGPLGFALMSL
;
A
#
# COMPACT_ATOMS: atom_id res chain seq x y z
N ARG A 1 -30.13 -20.76 16.92
CA ARG A 1 -29.05 -20.74 15.90
C ARG A 1 -29.56 -19.91 14.72
N CYS A 2 -28.70 -19.07 14.12
CA CYS A 2 -28.98 -18.05 13.09
C CYS A 2 -29.43 -16.67 13.61
N CYS A 3 -28.50 -15.85 14.13
CA CYS A 3 -28.70 -14.40 14.29
C CYS A 3 -27.55 -13.49 13.79
N CYS A 4 -26.40 -14.01 13.34
CA CYS A 4 -25.25 -13.12 13.02
C CYS A 4 -25.14 -12.66 11.55
N CYS A 5 -25.74 -13.36 10.57
CA CYS A 5 -25.57 -12.96 9.16
C CYS A 5 -26.50 -11.82 8.70
N CYS A 6 -27.68 -11.63 9.31
CA CYS A 6 -28.60 -10.57 8.90
C CYS A 6 -28.16 -9.16 9.35
N CYS A 7 -27.36 -9.05 10.43
CA CYS A 7 -26.90 -7.74 10.90
C CYS A 7 -25.84 -7.11 9.98
N CYS A 8 -24.98 -7.91 9.33
CA CYS A 8 -23.97 -7.38 8.41
C CYS A 8 -24.60 -6.76 7.16
N PHE A 9 -25.63 -7.39 6.58
CA PHE A 9 -26.26 -6.88 5.34
C PHE A 9 -27.12 -5.63 5.60
N CYS A 10 -27.73 -5.53 6.78
CA CYS A 10 -28.48 -4.34 7.19
C CYS A 10 -27.55 -3.15 7.42
N SER A 11 -26.38 -3.38 8.03
CA SER A 11 -25.40 -2.31 8.29
C SER A 11 -24.78 -1.74 7.00
N THR A 12 -24.58 -2.54 5.94
CA THR A 12 -24.08 -2.05 4.65
C THR A 12 -25.10 -1.17 3.93
N SER A 13 -26.40 -1.49 4.05
CA SER A 13 -27.48 -0.76 3.38
C SER A 13 -27.76 0.61 4.03
N THR A 14 -27.72 0.70 5.37
CA THR A 14 -27.85 1.98 6.10
C THR A 14 -26.63 2.89 5.92
N PHE A 15 -25.46 2.32 5.64
CA PHE A 15 -24.23 3.07 5.38
C PHE A 15 -24.22 3.73 3.99
N ILE A 16 -24.82 3.07 2.99
CA ILE A 16 -24.96 3.60 1.62
C ILE A 16 -25.89 4.83 1.58
N LEU A 17 -26.95 4.86 2.39
CA LEU A 17 -27.93 5.97 2.40
C LEU A 17 -27.47 7.22 3.17
N ASN A 18 -26.57 7.09 4.14
CA ASN A 18 -26.03 8.25 4.87
C ASN A 18 -24.88 8.98 4.11
N PHE A 19 -24.31 8.37 3.08
CA PHE A 19 -23.12 8.90 2.39
C PHE A 19 -23.39 9.67 1.09
N LEU A 20 -24.62 9.60 0.55
CA LEU A 20 -25.03 10.39 -0.63
C LEU A 20 -24.85 11.91 -0.47
N PRO A 21 -25.17 12.56 0.67
CA PRO A 21 -25.01 14.01 0.81
C PRO A 21 -23.56 14.45 1.13
N THR A 22 -22.68 13.57 1.61
CA THR A 22 -21.24 13.87 1.79
C THR A 22 -20.45 13.83 0.48
N PHE A 23 -20.95 13.11 -0.53
CA PHE A 23 -20.28 12.95 -1.82
C PHE A 23 -20.30 14.25 -2.66
N SER A 24 -21.34 15.09 -2.51
CA SER A 24 -21.39 16.41 -3.15
C SER A 24 -20.36 17.38 -2.56
N THR A 25 -20.11 17.32 -1.26
CA THR A 25 -19.12 18.19 -0.58
C THR A 25 -17.67 17.79 -0.82
N LEU A 26 -17.40 16.49 -1.05
CA LEU A 26 -16.06 15.99 -1.39
C LEU A 26 -15.69 16.25 -2.86
N SER A 27 -16.66 16.27 -3.77
CA SER A 27 -16.45 16.64 -5.18
C SER A 27 -15.92 18.08 -5.33
N SER A 28 -16.46 19.03 -4.57
CA SER A 28 -16.01 20.43 -4.59
C SER A 28 -14.61 20.64 -4.01
N SER A 29 -14.20 19.78 -3.06
CA SER A 29 -12.88 19.89 -2.40
C SER A 29 -11.76 19.27 -3.23
N VAL A 30 -12.06 18.20 -3.99
CA VAL A 30 -11.10 17.57 -4.91
C VAL A 30 -10.88 18.39 -6.18
N LEU A 31 -11.91 19.11 -6.67
CA LEU A 31 -11.77 20.02 -7.82
C LEU A 31 -10.85 21.24 -7.54
N LEU A 32 -10.75 21.68 -6.28
CA LEU A 32 -9.84 22.78 -5.89
C LEU A 32 -8.37 22.34 -5.76
N LEU A 33 -8.09 21.07 -5.50
CA LEU A 33 -6.72 20.55 -5.54
C LEU A 33 -6.22 20.25 -6.97
N PHE A 34 -7.14 20.04 -7.92
CA PHE A 34 -6.82 19.79 -9.34
C PHE A 34 -6.76 21.05 -10.22
N SER A 35 -7.07 22.23 -9.68
CA SER A 35 -6.94 23.52 -10.40
C SER A 35 -5.60 24.23 -10.17
N SER A 36 -4.64 23.59 -9.50
CA SER A 36 -3.25 24.08 -9.46
C SER A 36 -2.48 23.50 -10.65
N PRO A 37 -2.10 24.33 -11.65
CA PRO A 37 -1.52 23.85 -12.89
C PRO A 37 -0.10 23.32 -12.67
N THR A 38 0.16 22.11 -13.15
CA THR A 38 1.51 21.64 -13.45
C THR A 38 2.06 22.39 -14.66
N THR A 39 3.06 23.23 -14.45
CA THR A 39 4.02 23.72 -15.46
C THR A 39 5.14 24.36 -14.64
N SER A 40 6.35 23.83 -14.54
CA SER A 40 7.32 23.75 -15.62
C SER A 40 8.54 22.96 -15.13
N LEU A 41 8.96 21.99 -15.94
CA LEU A 41 10.31 21.46 -15.97
C LEU A 41 11.20 22.49 -16.67
N SER A 42 12.06 23.21 -15.95
CA SER A 42 13.34 23.77 -16.44
C SER A 42 13.88 24.82 -15.46
N HIS A 43 14.75 24.41 -14.55
CA HIS A 43 15.93 25.21 -14.20
C HIS A 43 16.88 24.41 -13.27
N LEU A 44 17.82 23.70 -13.89
CA LEU A 44 19.21 23.92 -13.52
C LEU A 44 19.53 25.39 -13.88
N PRO A 45 20.05 26.21 -12.96
CA PRO A 45 21.36 26.80 -13.23
C PRO A 45 22.13 27.14 -11.92
N PRO A 46 23.32 27.73 -12.00
CA PRO A 46 24.51 27.23 -12.65
C PRO A 46 25.58 26.92 -11.57
N GLN A 47 26.61 26.17 -11.96
CA GLN A 47 27.92 26.37 -11.33
C GLN A 47 28.44 27.77 -11.70
N ASN A 48 29.13 28.38 -10.74
CA ASN A 48 30.09 29.49 -10.83
C ASN A 48 29.59 30.90 -10.46
N PRO A 49 30.47 31.76 -9.92
CA PRO A 49 31.53 31.52 -8.93
C PRO A 49 31.10 32.14 -7.57
N VAL A 50 31.57 31.60 -6.45
CA VAL A 50 31.50 32.35 -5.19
C VAL A 50 32.38 33.59 -5.38
N SER A 51 31.75 34.74 -5.65
CA SER A 51 32.44 36.01 -5.82
C SER A 51 33.33 36.25 -4.60
N ALA A 52 34.59 36.53 -4.88
CA ALA A 52 35.63 36.91 -3.95
C ALA A 52 35.24 38.19 -3.19
N GLY A 53 34.33 38.08 -2.24
CA GLY A 53 34.09 39.06 -1.19
C GLY A 53 35.14 38.83 -0.12
N SER A 54 36.22 39.61 -0.19
CA SER A 54 37.30 39.77 0.81
C SER A 54 37.26 38.74 1.95
N LEU A 55 37.94 37.63 1.69
CA LEU A 55 38.04 36.47 2.54
C LEU A 55 38.75 36.85 3.85
N SER A 56 37.99 37.10 4.91
CA SER A 56 38.56 37.24 6.26
C SER A 56 39.23 35.91 6.64
N PRO A 57 40.48 35.93 7.16
CA PRO A 57 41.27 34.73 7.46
C PRO A 57 40.60 33.76 8.44
N SER A 58 39.54 34.20 9.13
CA SER A 58 38.74 33.43 10.08
C SER A 58 37.66 32.51 9.47
N ARG A 59 37.27 32.67 8.19
CA ARG A 59 36.26 31.80 7.56
C ARG A 59 36.85 30.59 6.85
N LEU A 60 38.07 30.71 6.32
CA LEU A 60 38.76 29.60 5.64
C LEU A 60 39.12 28.47 6.62
N SER A 61 39.55 28.85 7.82
CA SER A 61 39.84 27.91 8.91
C SER A 61 38.60 27.18 9.41
N ARG A 62 37.40 27.77 9.30
CA ARG A 62 36.14 27.09 9.69
C ARG A 62 35.64 26.10 8.64
N MET A 63 35.91 26.35 7.36
CA MET A 63 35.55 25.42 6.29
C MET A 63 36.45 24.20 6.24
N SER A 64 37.77 24.36 6.45
CA SER A 64 38.68 23.22 6.56
C SER A 64 38.33 22.33 7.75
N VAL A 65 37.92 22.94 8.88
CA VAL A 65 37.45 22.19 10.06
C VAL A 65 36.13 21.47 9.77
N LEU A 66 35.20 22.07 9.02
CA LEU A 66 33.95 21.41 8.65
C LEU A 66 34.15 20.25 7.66
N GLU A 67 35.10 20.36 6.73
CA GLU A 67 35.46 19.28 5.81
C GLU A 67 36.14 18.13 6.56
N GLU A 68 37.01 18.43 7.53
CA GLU A 68 37.64 17.43 8.40
C GLU A 68 36.61 16.71 9.28
N GLU A 69 35.62 17.43 9.84
CA GLU A 69 34.50 16.84 10.58
C GLU A 69 33.58 15.99 9.69
N LEU A 70 33.35 16.40 8.44
CA LEU A 70 32.55 15.61 7.48
C LEU A 70 33.28 14.33 7.05
N GLN A 71 34.59 14.41 6.79
CA GLN A 71 35.44 13.26 6.47
C GLN A 71 35.54 12.30 7.66
N ALA A 72 35.72 12.82 8.87
CA ALA A 72 35.70 12.03 10.10
C ALA A 72 34.33 11.38 10.35
N ALA A 73 33.23 12.05 10.00
CA ALA A 73 31.88 11.50 10.10
C ALA A 73 31.61 10.39 9.07
N GLU A 74 32.09 10.55 7.83
CA GLU A 74 32.00 9.52 6.78
C GLU A 74 32.84 8.29 7.12
N GLU A 75 34.05 8.48 7.66
CA GLU A 75 34.88 7.38 8.12
C GLU A 75 34.25 6.62 9.29
N ARG A 76 33.65 7.34 10.26
CA ARG A 76 32.87 6.72 11.35
C ARG A 76 31.69 5.92 10.81
N ARG A 77 30.98 6.40 9.79
CA ARG A 77 29.88 5.68 9.13
C ARG A 77 30.38 4.45 8.38
N GLY A 78 31.53 4.54 7.71
CA GLY A 78 32.19 3.41 7.05
C GLY A 78 32.64 2.32 8.04
N ASN A 79 33.21 2.72 9.19
CA ASN A 79 33.62 1.82 10.25
C ASN A 79 32.41 1.19 10.98
N LEU A 80 31.31 1.93 11.15
CA LEU A 80 30.04 1.40 11.65
C LEU A 80 29.46 0.36 10.68
N MET A 81 29.42 0.65 9.38
CA MET A 81 28.99 -0.32 8.35
C MET A 81 29.87 -1.58 8.32
N ARG A 82 31.19 -1.43 8.44
CA ARG A 82 32.11 -2.57 8.58
C ARG A 82 31.84 -3.39 9.84
N ARG A 83 31.55 -2.75 10.98
CA ARG A 83 31.16 -3.45 12.22
C ARG A 83 29.82 -4.18 12.09
N LEU A 84 28.85 -3.61 11.39
CA LEU A 84 27.56 -4.27 11.11
C LEU A 84 27.73 -5.48 10.17
N SER A 85 28.68 -5.41 9.24
CA SER A 85 29.05 -6.53 8.35
C SER A 85 29.80 -7.63 9.11
N ASN A 86 30.80 -7.29 9.93
CA ASN A 86 31.56 -8.24 10.75
C ASN A 86 30.73 -8.85 11.91
N GLY A 87 29.68 -8.15 12.36
CA GLY A 87 28.66 -8.66 13.28
C GLY A 87 27.74 -9.75 12.68
N GLY A 88 27.98 -10.19 11.44
CA GLY A 88 27.26 -11.30 10.82
C GLY A 88 27.30 -12.61 11.62
N GLY A 89 28.34 -12.81 12.45
CA GLY A 89 28.42 -13.92 13.40
C GLY A 89 27.45 -13.82 14.58
N GLU A 90 27.17 -12.62 15.09
CA GLU A 90 26.13 -12.38 16.09
C GLU A 90 24.73 -12.45 15.49
N LYS A 91 24.53 -11.99 14.25
CA LYS A 91 23.23 -12.17 13.55
C LYS A 91 22.83 -13.65 13.45
N LYS A 92 23.80 -14.56 13.21
CA LYS A 92 23.54 -16.01 13.21
C LYS A 92 23.18 -16.56 14.60
N LYS A 93 23.74 -16.00 15.69
CA LYS A 93 23.36 -16.36 17.07
C LYS A 93 21.99 -15.78 17.47
N PHE A 94 21.66 -14.58 17.02
CA PHE A 94 20.33 -13.97 17.22
C PHE A 94 19.24 -14.74 16.47
N LEU A 95 19.54 -15.19 15.24
CA LEU A 95 18.67 -16.08 14.46
C LEU A 95 18.54 -17.48 15.09
N GLY A 96 19.61 -17.99 15.73
CA GLY A 96 19.61 -19.28 16.44
C GLY A 96 18.91 -19.28 17.80
N ASN A 97 18.69 -18.12 18.41
CA ASN A 97 17.94 -17.99 19.67
C ASN A 97 16.42 -17.86 19.49
N GLU A 98 15.91 -17.81 18.24
CA GLU A 98 14.47 -17.80 17.94
C GLU A 98 13.77 -19.14 18.26
N GLU A 99 14.45 -20.15 18.81
CA GLU A 99 13.84 -21.44 19.11
C GLU A 99 13.18 -21.51 20.50
N ASN A 100 13.55 -20.63 21.45
CA ASN A 100 12.99 -20.64 22.82
C ASN A 100 11.98 -19.51 23.06
N PHE A 101 10.89 -19.51 22.30
CA PHE A 101 9.73 -18.67 22.66
C PHE A 101 8.93 -19.38 23.76
N ALA A 102 8.60 -18.66 24.84
CA ALA A 102 7.91 -19.19 26.01
C ALA A 102 6.48 -19.73 25.73
N THR A 103 5.90 -19.40 24.58
CA THR A 103 4.53 -19.72 24.19
C THR A 103 4.49 -20.46 22.86
N THR A 104 3.52 -21.37 22.71
CA THR A 104 3.32 -22.13 21.46
C THR A 104 2.94 -21.22 20.29
N PHE A 105 3.25 -21.68 19.06
CA PHE A 105 3.00 -20.92 17.83
C PHE A 105 1.53 -20.52 17.66
N THR A 106 0.60 -21.41 18.00
CA THR A 106 -0.85 -21.19 17.86
C THR A 106 -1.38 -20.15 18.83
N GLU A 107 -0.93 -20.16 20.09
CA GLU A 107 -1.30 -19.16 21.09
C GLU A 107 -0.81 -17.78 20.70
N GLN A 108 0.45 -17.68 20.25
CA GLN A 108 0.99 -16.44 19.68
C GLN A 108 0.14 -15.97 18.50
N PHE A 109 -0.13 -16.85 17.55
CA PHE A 109 -0.90 -16.51 16.35
C PHE A 109 -2.31 -16.00 16.69
N MET A 110 -3.06 -16.69 17.56
CA MET A 110 -4.40 -16.27 17.93
C MET A 110 -4.42 -14.93 18.68
N LEU A 111 -3.47 -14.71 19.59
CA LEU A 111 -3.34 -13.45 20.31
C LEU A 111 -3.01 -12.29 19.37
N LEU A 112 -2.03 -12.49 18.48
CA LEU A 112 -1.66 -11.49 17.47
C LEU A 112 -2.81 -11.23 16.49
N PHE A 113 -3.51 -12.28 16.03
CA PHE A 113 -4.65 -12.14 15.13
C PHE A 113 -5.78 -11.35 15.79
N ARG A 114 -6.11 -11.64 17.06
CA ARG A 114 -7.10 -10.88 17.82
C ARG A 114 -6.71 -9.41 17.96
N ARG A 115 -5.42 -9.13 18.26
CA ARG A 115 -4.90 -7.75 18.34
C ARG A 115 -5.00 -7.05 16.99
N ALA A 116 -4.57 -7.70 15.91
CA ALA A 116 -4.62 -7.17 14.54
C ALA A 116 -6.05 -6.90 14.09
N TRP A 117 -6.99 -7.80 14.41
CA TRP A 117 -8.42 -7.64 14.14
C TRP A 117 -9.01 -6.41 14.84
N ILE A 118 -8.73 -6.27 16.13
CA ILE A 118 -9.19 -5.11 16.91
C ILE A 118 -8.54 -3.83 16.35
N ASN A 119 -7.25 -3.87 16.00
CA ASN A 119 -6.58 -2.72 15.40
C ASN A 119 -7.20 -2.32 14.05
N SER A 120 -7.49 -3.29 13.19
CA SER A 120 -8.11 -3.06 11.88
C SER A 120 -9.52 -2.47 12.01
N THR A 121 -10.33 -3.00 12.94
CA THR A 121 -11.69 -2.50 13.18
C THR A 121 -11.74 -1.15 13.89
N ARG A 122 -10.77 -0.84 14.75
CA ARG A 122 -10.71 0.41 15.52
C ARG A 122 -10.15 1.59 14.73
N ASN A 123 -9.56 1.34 13.56
CA ASN A 123 -9.07 2.36 12.63
C ASN A 123 -10.05 2.54 11.43
N PRO A 124 -11.23 3.16 11.64
CA PRO A 124 -12.24 3.31 10.59
C PRO A 124 -11.79 4.24 9.46
N VAL A 125 -10.71 5.02 9.65
CA VAL A 125 -10.18 5.91 8.60
C VAL A 125 -9.66 5.09 7.41
N SER A 126 -8.83 4.06 7.67
CA SER A 126 -8.27 3.21 6.61
C SER A 126 -9.37 2.41 5.90
N ALA A 127 -10.29 1.82 6.68
CA ALA A 127 -11.42 1.08 6.13
C ALA A 127 -12.36 1.97 5.28
N ARG A 128 -12.70 3.18 5.76
CA ARG A 128 -13.51 4.13 4.97
C ARG A 128 -12.79 4.60 3.72
N ALA A 129 -11.47 4.82 3.79
CA ALA A 129 -10.68 5.21 2.63
C ALA A 129 -10.61 4.07 1.60
N ALA A 130 -10.43 2.82 2.01
CA ALA A 130 -10.45 1.67 1.12
C ALA A 130 -11.81 1.50 0.44
N PHE A 131 -12.89 1.57 1.20
CA PHE A 131 -14.25 1.46 0.67
C PHE A 131 -14.58 2.62 -0.30
N GLY A 132 -14.26 3.85 0.08
CA GLY A 132 -14.48 5.03 -0.76
C GLY A 132 -13.69 4.98 -2.07
N ARG A 133 -12.43 4.52 -2.03
CA ARG A 133 -11.62 4.29 -3.24
C ARG A 133 -12.24 3.23 -4.15
N SER A 134 -12.66 2.08 -3.60
CA SER A 134 -13.29 1.01 -4.38
C SER A 134 -14.59 1.44 -5.05
N VAL A 135 -15.45 2.18 -4.35
CA VAL A 135 -16.71 2.68 -4.92
C VAL A 135 -16.44 3.72 -6.00
N THR A 136 -15.57 4.71 -5.74
CA THR A 136 -15.26 5.78 -6.70
C THR A 136 -14.67 5.21 -7.98
N MET A 137 -13.72 4.29 -7.86
CA MET A 137 -13.11 3.64 -9.02
C MET A 137 -14.11 2.73 -9.74
N GLY A 138 -14.93 1.96 -9.03
CA GLY A 138 -15.94 1.09 -9.63
C GLY A 138 -16.98 1.86 -10.44
N LEU A 139 -17.43 3.02 -9.93
CA LEU A 139 -18.31 3.92 -10.67
C LEU A 139 -17.62 4.50 -11.90
N LEU A 140 -16.36 4.93 -11.78
CA LEU A 140 -15.60 5.48 -12.91
C LEU A 140 -15.48 4.46 -14.05
N VAL A 141 -15.07 3.21 -13.75
CA VAL A 141 -15.00 2.14 -14.75
C VAL A 141 -16.38 1.86 -15.35
N GLY A 142 -17.40 1.77 -14.49
CA GLY A 142 -18.76 1.44 -14.90
C GLY A 142 -19.39 2.49 -15.82
N PHE A 143 -19.15 3.77 -15.58
CA PHE A 143 -19.62 4.84 -16.45
C PHE A 143 -18.84 4.92 -17.76
N LEU A 144 -17.53 4.64 -17.73
CA LEU A 144 -16.67 4.75 -18.91
C LEU A 144 -17.03 3.74 -20.00
N TYR A 145 -17.47 2.53 -19.61
CA TYR A 145 -17.83 1.45 -20.55
C TYR A 145 -19.34 1.18 -20.60
N ARG A 146 -20.17 2.18 -20.32
CA ARG A 146 -21.63 2.02 -20.38
C ARG A 146 -22.10 1.90 -21.83
N GLY A 147 -22.79 0.82 -22.17
CA GLY A 147 -23.49 0.68 -23.46
C GLY A 147 -22.65 0.07 -24.60
N VAL A 148 -21.75 -0.87 -24.29
CA VAL A 148 -20.95 -1.58 -25.29
C VAL A 148 -21.85 -2.45 -26.19
N GLN A 149 -21.85 -2.16 -27.50
CA GLN A 149 -22.63 -2.90 -28.50
C GLN A 149 -22.09 -4.32 -28.75
N PHE A 150 -22.77 -5.13 -29.56
CA PHE A 150 -22.33 -6.49 -29.95
C PHE A 150 -21.77 -6.48 -31.39
N THR A 151 -20.70 -5.74 -31.62
CA THR A 151 -20.04 -5.64 -32.94
C THR A 151 -18.58 -6.04 -32.84
N GLN A 152 -17.91 -6.44 -33.93
CA GLN A 152 -16.50 -6.81 -33.90
C GLN A 152 -15.58 -5.72 -33.32
N ALA A 153 -15.92 -4.43 -33.53
CA ALA A 153 -15.23 -3.31 -32.89
C ALA A 153 -15.36 -3.29 -31.35
N SER A 154 -16.50 -3.76 -30.82
CA SER A 154 -16.78 -3.78 -29.37
C SER A 154 -15.96 -4.81 -28.60
N VAL A 155 -15.31 -5.75 -29.29
CA VAL A 155 -14.43 -6.75 -28.65
C VAL A 155 -13.23 -6.05 -28.00
N GLN A 156 -12.71 -5.01 -28.66
CA GLN A 156 -11.61 -4.22 -28.12
C GLN A 156 -12.06 -3.42 -26.88
N ASP A 157 -13.26 -2.84 -26.90
CA ASP A 157 -13.82 -2.11 -25.76
C ASP A 157 -14.01 -3.02 -24.54
N ARG A 158 -14.52 -4.25 -24.74
CA ARG A 158 -14.68 -5.24 -23.65
C ARG A 158 -13.34 -5.67 -23.06
N THR A 159 -12.36 -5.90 -23.92
CA THR A 159 -11.00 -6.28 -23.49
C THR A 159 -10.36 -5.12 -22.72
N GLY A 160 -10.53 -3.88 -23.19
CA GLY A 160 -10.11 -2.67 -22.50
C GLY A 160 -10.77 -2.51 -21.13
N ALA A 161 -12.08 -2.79 -21.03
CA ALA A 161 -12.80 -2.74 -19.77
C ALA A 161 -12.23 -3.73 -18.73
N LEU A 162 -12.00 -4.99 -19.14
CA LEU A 162 -11.43 -6.01 -18.26
C LEU A 162 -10.00 -5.65 -17.83
N TYR A 163 -9.18 -5.13 -18.75
CA TYR A 163 -7.85 -4.64 -18.42
C TYR A 163 -7.90 -3.49 -17.41
N PHE A 164 -8.81 -2.52 -17.61
CA PHE A 164 -8.96 -1.38 -16.72
C PHE A 164 -9.39 -1.80 -15.30
N VAL A 165 -10.28 -2.79 -15.18
CA VAL A 165 -10.69 -3.40 -13.89
C VAL A 165 -9.48 -3.97 -13.15
N ILE A 166 -8.64 -4.76 -13.83
CA ILE A 166 -7.47 -5.42 -13.25
C ILE A 166 -6.42 -4.37 -12.82
N THR A 167 -6.04 -3.46 -13.72
CA THR A 167 -5.03 -2.43 -13.46
C THR A 167 -5.43 -1.50 -12.33
N THR A 168 -6.72 -1.16 -12.24
CA THR A 168 -7.24 -0.34 -11.15
C THR A 168 -7.15 -1.05 -9.80
N GLN A 169 -7.39 -2.37 -9.75
CA GLN A 169 -7.21 -3.13 -8.50
C GLN A 169 -5.75 -3.26 -8.08
N ILE A 170 -4.83 -3.44 -9.04
CA ILE A 170 -3.39 -3.45 -8.75
C ILE A 170 -2.95 -2.11 -8.17
N PHE A 171 -3.42 -0.99 -8.75
CA PHE A 171 -3.12 0.35 -8.21
C PHE A 171 -3.75 0.57 -6.83
N SER A 172 -4.92 -0.01 -6.55
CA SER A 172 -5.56 0.07 -5.24
C SER A 172 -4.70 -0.52 -4.12
N ALA A 173 -3.95 -1.59 -4.39
CA ALA A 173 -3.06 -2.25 -3.44
C ALA A 173 -1.84 -1.39 -3.03
N GLN A 174 -1.46 -0.40 -3.85
CA GLN A 174 -0.35 0.52 -3.52
C GLN A 174 -0.63 1.36 -2.26
N ALA A 175 -1.90 1.61 -1.93
CA ALA A 175 -2.24 2.28 -0.69
C ALA A 175 -1.91 1.42 0.54
N SER A 176 -2.09 0.10 0.44
CA SER A 176 -1.77 -0.88 1.49
C SER A 176 -0.26 -0.91 1.77
N MET A 177 0.57 -0.70 0.75
CA MET A 177 2.04 -0.65 0.90
C MET A 177 2.51 0.38 1.92
N ARG A 178 1.92 1.58 1.86
CA ARG A 178 2.31 2.70 2.74
C ARG A 178 2.02 2.37 4.20
N ILE A 179 0.87 1.76 4.45
CA ILE A 179 0.45 1.31 5.78
C ILE A 179 1.40 0.21 6.28
N PHE A 180 1.74 -0.74 5.40
CA PHE A 180 2.66 -1.83 5.75
C PHE A 180 4.06 -1.33 6.11
N LEU A 181 4.59 -0.34 5.38
CA LEU A 181 5.92 0.25 5.68
C LEU A 181 5.94 0.92 7.06
N GLU A 182 4.89 1.66 7.42
CA GLU A 182 4.77 2.28 8.74
C GLU A 182 4.65 1.25 9.88
N GLU A 183 3.85 0.20 9.69
CA GLU A 183 3.68 -0.88 10.68
C GLU A 183 4.96 -1.72 10.85
N ARG A 184 5.76 -1.84 9.78
CA ARG A 184 7.01 -2.60 9.77
C ARG A 184 8.06 -2.01 10.72
N ASP A 185 8.15 -0.68 10.83
CA ASP A 185 9.10 -0.04 11.73
C ASP A 185 8.78 -0.35 13.21
N LEU A 186 7.49 -0.40 13.55
CA LEU A 186 7.04 -0.86 14.85
C LEU A 186 7.40 -2.33 15.08
N PHE A 187 7.16 -3.18 14.07
CA PHE A 187 7.51 -4.60 14.12
C PHE A 187 9.00 -4.83 14.37
N PHE A 188 9.90 -4.09 13.72
CA PHE A 188 11.34 -4.21 13.97
C PHE A 188 11.71 -3.92 15.42
N ARG A 189 11.08 -2.91 16.04
CA ARG A 189 11.31 -2.58 17.45
C ARG A 189 10.79 -3.67 18.38
N GLU A 190 9.59 -4.21 18.13
CA GLU A 190 9.02 -5.32 18.91
C GLU A 190 9.85 -6.62 18.73
N ARG A 191 10.44 -6.83 17.54
CA ARG A 191 11.34 -7.96 17.25
C ARG A 191 12.66 -7.87 17.99
N LEU A 192 13.28 -6.69 18.07
CA LEU A 192 14.50 -6.49 18.85
C LEU A 192 14.30 -6.75 20.35
N ALA A 193 13.07 -6.58 20.84
CA ALA A 193 12.68 -6.95 22.20
C ALA A 193 12.37 -8.45 22.37
N GLY A 194 12.42 -9.25 21.30
CA GLY A 194 12.18 -10.69 21.33
C GLY A 194 10.72 -11.10 21.59
N ALA A 195 9.75 -10.24 21.26
CA ALA A 195 8.37 -10.43 21.68
C ALA A 195 7.64 -11.60 20.98
N TYR A 196 7.91 -11.87 19.69
CA TYR A 196 7.20 -12.92 18.92
C TYR A 196 7.94 -13.34 17.64
N ARG A 197 7.55 -14.50 17.08
CA ARG A 197 8.06 -15.07 15.82
C ARG A 197 7.61 -14.26 14.60
N THR A 198 8.52 -14.05 13.65
CA THR A 198 8.24 -13.32 12.39
C THR A 198 7.12 -13.97 11.56
N SER A 199 7.10 -15.31 11.47
CA SER A 199 6.10 -16.05 10.68
C SER A 199 4.70 -15.95 11.27
N SER A 200 4.56 -15.99 12.61
CA SER A 200 3.28 -15.86 13.30
C SER A 200 2.66 -14.46 13.07
N TYR A 201 3.49 -13.42 13.16
CA TYR A 201 3.08 -12.04 12.88
C TYR A 201 2.56 -11.88 11.45
N TYR A 202 3.33 -12.33 10.46
CA TYR A 202 2.98 -12.20 9.04
C TYR A 202 1.61 -12.80 8.71
N TRP A 203 1.36 -14.04 9.13
CA TRP A 203 0.10 -14.71 8.89
C TRP A 203 -1.05 -14.04 9.64
N SER A 204 -0.83 -13.68 10.91
CA SER A 204 -1.88 -13.04 11.72
C SER A 204 -2.32 -11.71 11.12
N LYS A 205 -1.38 -10.90 10.61
CA LYS A 205 -1.69 -9.62 9.97
C LYS A 205 -2.36 -9.80 8.61
N SER A 206 -1.82 -10.69 7.76
CA SER A 206 -2.39 -10.97 6.45
C SER A 206 -3.84 -11.45 6.54
N LEU A 207 -4.15 -12.35 7.47
CA LEU A 207 -5.53 -12.82 7.67
C LEU A 207 -6.45 -11.74 8.24
N ALA A 208 -5.93 -10.79 9.03
CA ALA A 208 -6.73 -9.71 9.60
C ALA A 208 -7.12 -8.66 8.55
N ASP A 209 -6.27 -8.42 7.55
CA ASP A 209 -6.53 -7.43 6.49
C ASP A 209 -7.38 -8.00 5.34
N THR A 210 -7.18 -9.29 5.01
CA THR A 210 -7.88 -10.01 3.93
C THR A 210 -9.41 -9.78 3.87
N PRO A 211 -10.19 -9.89 4.95
CA PRO A 211 -11.64 -9.80 4.86
C PRO A 211 -12.14 -8.40 4.49
N LEU A 212 -11.44 -7.35 4.92
CA LEU A 212 -11.81 -5.98 4.57
C LEU A 212 -11.57 -5.74 3.07
N GLN A 213 -10.44 -6.21 2.55
CA GLN A 213 -10.13 -6.16 1.12
C GLN A 213 -11.09 -7.00 0.28
N LEU A 214 -11.48 -8.18 0.76
CA LEU A 214 -12.43 -9.06 0.07
C LEU A 214 -13.79 -8.37 -0.12
N VAL A 215 -14.30 -7.71 0.92
CA VAL A 215 -15.55 -6.95 0.84
C VAL A 215 -15.43 -5.78 -0.14
N CYS A 216 -14.32 -5.04 -0.10
CA CYS A 216 -14.09 -3.91 -1.02
C CYS A 216 -13.97 -4.37 -2.49
N ALA A 217 -13.27 -5.48 -2.73
CA ALA A 217 -13.12 -6.07 -4.06
C ALA A 217 -14.45 -6.60 -4.61
N LEU A 218 -15.28 -7.23 -3.77
CA LEU A 218 -16.63 -7.66 -4.15
C LEU A 218 -17.55 -6.50 -4.51
N VAL A 219 -17.50 -5.41 -3.75
CA VAL A 219 -18.30 -4.21 -4.06
C VAL A 219 -17.84 -3.61 -5.39
N PHE A 220 -16.53 -3.48 -5.61
CA PHE A 220 -15.98 -3.01 -6.88
C PHE A 220 -16.38 -3.91 -8.05
N SER A 221 -16.25 -5.24 -7.91
CA SER A 221 -16.59 -6.19 -8.98
C SER A 221 -18.07 -6.16 -9.31
N LEU A 222 -18.96 -6.11 -8.32
CA LEU A 222 -20.40 -6.03 -8.55
C LEU A 222 -20.79 -4.71 -9.23
N LEU A 223 -20.29 -3.58 -8.73
CA LEU A 223 -20.56 -2.26 -9.33
C LEU A 223 -20.09 -2.19 -10.78
N GLY A 224 -18.85 -2.58 -11.04
CA GLY A 224 -18.29 -2.60 -12.39
C GLY A 224 -19.08 -3.53 -13.31
N TYR A 225 -19.38 -4.74 -12.87
CA TYR A 225 -20.08 -5.74 -13.70
C TYR A 225 -21.49 -5.30 -14.10
N PHE A 226 -22.28 -4.79 -13.15
CA PHE A 226 -23.64 -4.34 -13.42
C PHE A 226 -23.69 -3.08 -14.30
N LEU A 227 -22.74 -2.16 -14.15
CA LEU A 227 -22.71 -0.92 -14.93
C LEU A 227 -22.23 -1.12 -16.37
N VAL A 228 -21.26 -2.02 -16.59
CA VAL A 228 -20.79 -2.34 -17.96
C VAL A 228 -21.86 -3.14 -18.73
N GLY A 229 -22.76 -3.84 -18.04
CA GLY A 229 -23.87 -4.56 -18.67
C GLY A 229 -23.41 -5.87 -19.35
N LEU A 230 -22.52 -6.62 -18.69
CA LEU A 230 -22.10 -7.94 -19.16
C LEU A 230 -23.23 -8.98 -19.05
N GLN A 231 -22.99 -10.16 -19.63
CA GLN A 231 -23.97 -11.25 -19.71
C GLN A 231 -24.42 -11.74 -18.32
N THR A 232 -25.66 -11.40 -17.93
CA THR A 232 -26.25 -11.58 -16.58
C THR A 232 -26.39 -13.01 -16.05
N SER A 233 -25.84 -14.00 -16.74
CA SER A 233 -25.83 -15.38 -16.28
C SER A 233 -24.96 -15.55 -15.03
N LEU A 234 -25.53 -16.20 -14.01
CA LEU A 234 -24.92 -16.46 -12.70
C LEU A 234 -23.49 -17.06 -12.77
N PRO A 235 -23.18 -18.07 -13.61
CA PRO A 235 -21.82 -18.61 -13.67
C PRO A 235 -20.77 -17.58 -14.14
N HIS A 236 -21.14 -16.65 -15.03
CA HIS A 236 -20.20 -15.64 -15.54
C HIS A 236 -19.94 -14.52 -14.53
N VAL A 237 -20.93 -14.16 -13.71
CA VAL A 237 -20.75 -13.23 -12.59
C VAL A 237 -19.77 -13.79 -11.58
N LEU A 238 -19.92 -15.08 -11.24
CA LEU A 238 -19.06 -15.74 -10.27
C LEU A 238 -17.61 -15.86 -10.75
N THR A 239 -17.38 -16.27 -12.00
CA THR A 239 -16.01 -16.36 -12.55
C THR A 239 -15.33 -14.99 -12.60
N PHE A 240 -16.08 -13.92 -12.93
CA PHE A 240 -15.58 -12.55 -12.88
C PHE A 240 -15.26 -12.07 -11.45
N CYS A 241 -16.14 -12.34 -10.48
CA CYS A 241 -15.85 -11.97 -9.09
C CYS A 241 -14.63 -12.73 -8.55
N LEU A 242 -14.53 -14.03 -8.83
CA LEU A 242 -13.40 -14.85 -8.41
C LEU A 242 -12.08 -14.38 -9.03
N SER A 243 -12.05 -14.02 -10.31
CA SER A 243 -10.84 -13.50 -10.94
C SER A 243 -10.38 -12.20 -10.29
N VAL A 244 -11.29 -11.26 -10.03
CA VAL A 244 -10.98 -9.99 -9.34
C VAL A 244 -10.47 -10.22 -7.91
N ILE A 245 -11.05 -11.18 -7.18
CA ILE A 245 -10.59 -11.54 -5.83
C ILE A 245 -9.16 -12.10 -5.87
N ILE A 246 -8.89 -13.05 -6.76
CA ILE A 246 -7.56 -13.65 -6.91
C ILE A 246 -6.53 -12.58 -7.28
N THR A 247 -6.86 -11.68 -8.22
CA THR A 247 -5.99 -10.55 -8.59
C THR A 247 -5.72 -9.63 -7.40
N THR A 248 -6.74 -9.34 -6.58
CA THR A 248 -6.57 -8.48 -5.40
C THR A 248 -5.63 -9.12 -4.38
N LEU A 249 -5.82 -10.41 -4.08
CA LEU A 249 -4.93 -11.16 -3.17
C LEU A 249 -3.50 -11.27 -3.71
N ALA A 250 -3.34 -11.49 -5.02
CA ALA A 250 -2.04 -11.50 -5.68
C ALA A 250 -1.34 -10.13 -5.60
N ALA A 251 -2.07 -9.03 -5.85
CA ALA A 251 -1.52 -7.67 -5.75
C ALA A 251 -1.08 -7.32 -4.32
N GLU A 252 -1.86 -7.71 -3.31
CA GLU A 252 -1.52 -7.46 -1.90
C GLU A 252 -0.28 -8.27 -1.47
N SER A 253 -0.20 -9.55 -1.84
CA SER A 253 1.01 -10.35 -1.56
C SER A 253 2.26 -9.79 -2.24
N TYR A 254 2.14 -9.30 -3.48
CA TYR A 254 3.24 -8.63 -4.18
C TYR A 254 3.70 -7.37 -3.44
N VAL A 255 2.76 -6.52 -3.02
CA VAL A 255 3.05 -5.29 -2.28
C VAL A 255 3.80 -5.59 -0.99
N VAL A 256 3.37 -6.60 -0.25
CA VAL A 256 4.03 -7.01 1.00
C VAL A 256 5.43 -7.58 0.73
N MET A 257 5.62 -8.35 -0.35
CA MET A 257 6.93 -8.82 -0.78
C MET A 257 7.88 -7.66 -1.09
N VAL A 258 7.44 -6.67 -1.87
CA VAL A 258 8.24 -5.48 -2.18
C VAL A 258 8.53 -4.67 -0.91
N GLY A 259 7.53 -4.49 -0.04
CA GLY A 259 7.70 -3.80 1.25
C GLY A 259 8.68 -4.49 2.20
N ALA A 260 8.82 -5.82 2.10
CA ALA A 260 9.81 -6.58 2.85
C ALA A 260 11.24 -6.47 2.28
N LEU A 261 11.37 -6.32 0.96
CA LEU A 261 12.67 -6.20 0.28
C LEU A 261 13.32 -4.83 0.43
N VAL A 262 12.51 -3.78 0.52
CA VAL A 262 13.01 -2.40 0.46
C VAL A 262 13.42 -1.90 1.84
N PRO A 263 14.66 -1.42 2.07
CA PRO A 263 15.06 -0.88 3.38
C PRO A 263 14.46 0.51 3.67
N ASP A 264 14.36 1.37 2.66
CA ASP A 264 13.90 2.76 2.79
C ASP A 264 12.42 2.95 2.41
N ASP A 265 11.61 3.56 3.28
CA ASP A 265 10.17 3.71 3.03
C ASP A 265 9.86 4.55 1.79
N LYS A 266 10.67 5.58 1.54
CA LYS A 266 10.55 6.45 0.36
C LYS A 266 10.78 5.67 -0.94
N LEU A 267 11.76 4.77 -0.93
CA LEU A 267 12.09 3.96 -2.09
C LEU A 267 10.98 2.94 -2.37
N GLY A 268 10.36 2.39 -1.32
CA GLY A 268 9.30 1.38 -1.46
C GLY A 268 8.11 1.93 -2.22
N VAL A 269 7.67 3.13 -1.86
CA VAL A 269 6.56 3.82 -2.50
C VAL A 269 6.79 4.08 -4.00
N VAL A 270 8.04 4.31 -4.41
CA VAL A 270 8.38 4.55 -5.83
C VAL A 270 8.54 3.23 -6.58
N LEU A 271 9.14 2.22 -5.95
CA LEU A 271 9.35 0.91 -6.56
C LEU A 271 8.05 0.12 -6.75
N GLY A 272 7.07 0.28 -5.86
CA GLY A 272 5.79 -0.42 -5.94
C GLY A 272 5.09 -0.22 -7.30
N PRO A 273 4.78 1.02 -7.70
CA PRO A 273 4.14 1.30 -8.99
C PRO A 273 5.02 0.93 -10.19
N LEU A 274 6.34 1.11 -10.09
CA LEU A 274 7.28 0.76 -11.16
C LEU A 274 7.30 -0.76 -11.42
N GLY A 275 7.36 -1.56 -10.36
CA GLY A 275 7.35 -3.00 -10.48
C GLY A 275 6.03 -3.53 -11.03
N PHE A 276 4.91 -2.89 -10.68
CA PHE A 276 3.61 -3.19 -11.31
C PHE A 276 3.56 -2.81 -12.79
N ALA A 277 4.06 -1.63 -13.15
CA ALA A 277 4.12 -1.20 -14.55
C ALA A 277 4.95 -2.19 -15.40
N LEU A 278 6.11 -2.62 -14.89
CA LEU A 278 6.96 -3.60 -15.55
C LEU A 278 6.31 -4.98 -15.70
N MET A 279 5.48 -5.40 -14.73
CA MET A 279 4.74 -6.65 -14.84
C MET A 279 3.60 -6.58 -15.88
N SER A 280 3.14 -5.36 -16.19
CA SER A 280 2.03 -5.12 -17.11
C SER A 280 2.44 -4.80 -18.56
N LEU A 281 3.73 -4.55 -18.81
CA LEU A 281 4.33 -4.39 -20.14
C LEU A 281 4.67 -5.76 -20.76
#